data_AF-A0A3D3AN62-F1
#
_entry.id   AF-A0A3D3AN62-F1
#
_cell.length_a   1.000
_cell.length_b   1.000
_cell.length_c   1.000
_cell.angle_alpha   90.00
_cell.angle_beta   90.00
_cell.angle_gamma   90.00
#
_symmetry.space_group_name_H-M   'P 1'
#
loop_
_entity.id
_entity.type
_entity.pdbx_description
1 polymer ?
#
loop_
_entity_poly.entity_id
_entity_poly.type
_entity_poly.pdbx_seq_one_letter_code
_entity_poly.pdbx_strand_id
1 'polypeptide(L)'
;MWQEKDGGEMNWEEAKSYCKNLKLGGQEWRLPSISELQTLSIGCEKGRKGDGYCDTYKGPGEKGLYWQKGVWDYQGNKYDWFWSSSPSSYANGAWVVYFNSGNAGTNAIANYFQVRCVAGRL
;
A
#
# COMPACT_ATOMS: atom_id res chain seq x y z
N MET A 1 10.13 -7.95 -6.48
CA MET A 1 10.69 -6.58 -6.58
C MET A 1 9.55 -5.59 -6.46
N TRP A 2 9.80 -4.38 -6.00
CA TRP A 2 8.79 -3.34 -5.89
C TRP A 2 9.14 -2.11 -6.73
N GLN A 3 8.13 -1.34 -7.13
CA GLN A 3 8.31 -0.09 -7.85
C GLN A 3 9.03 0.95 -6.97
N GLU A 4 10.07 1.62 -7.46
CA GLU A 4 10.83 2.59 -6.65
C GLU A 4 10.07 3.88 -6.38
N LYS A 5 9.22 4.31 -7.31
CA LYS A 5 8.37 5.50 -7.20
C LYS A 5 6.92 5.05 -7.18
N ASP A 6 6.09 5.62 -6.31
CA ASP A 6 4.66 5.27 -6.32
C ASP A 6 3.96 5.67 -7.62
N GLY A 7 2.82 5.03 -7.89
CA GLY A 7 2.00 5.24 -9.07
C GLY A 7 1.01 6.40 -8.96
N GLY A 8 0.98 7.10 -7.82
CA GLY A 8 -0.01 8.14 -7.51
C GLY A 8 -1.35 7.60 -7.01
N GLU A 9 -2.28 8.54 -6.80
CA GLU A 9 -3.63 8.27 -6.32
C GLU A 9 -4.58 7.87 -7.44
N MET A 10 -5.31 6.77 -7.24
CA MET A 10 -6.36 6.33 -8.16
C MET A 10 -7.37 5.44 -7.44
N ASN A 11 -8.50 5.16 -8.09
CA ASN A 11 -9.46 4.22 -7.55
C ASN A 11 -8.95 2.77 -7.66
N TRP A 12 -9.61 1.83 -6.99
CA TRP A 12 -9.09 0.47 -6.87
C TRP A 12 -9.03 -0.30 -8.20
N GLU A 13 -9.97 -0.04 -9.12
CA GLU A 13 -9.97 -0.66 -10.45
C GLU A 13 -8.86 -0.08 -11.33
N GLU A 14 -8.69 1.24 -11.29
CA GLU A 14 -7.59 1.95 -11.93
C GLU A 14 -6.24 1.48 -11.38
N ALA A 15 -6.11 1.25 -10.07
CA ALA A 15 -4.90 0.75 -9.43
C ALA A 15 -4.48 -0.63 -9.98
N LYS A 16 -5.43 -1.54 -10.12
CA LYS A 16 -5.20 -2.85 -10.74
C LYS A 16 -4.77 -2.70 -12.20
N SER A 17 -5.47 -1.84 -12.96
CA SER A 17 -5.19 -1.59 -14.38
C SER A 17 -3.81 -0.95 -14.57
N TYR A 18 -3.47 0.06 -13.76
CA TYR A 18 -2.19 0.75 -13.77
C TYR A 18 -1.05 -0.23 -13.61
N CYS A 19 -1.08 -1.04 -12.53
CA CYS A 19 0.00 -1.99 -12.30
C CYS A 19 0.08 -3.05 -13.41
N LYS A 20 -1.05 -3.59 -13.88
CA LYS A 20 -1.06 -4.58 -14.97
C LYS A 20 -0.44 -4.04 -16.27
N ASN A 21 -0.65 -2.76 -16.56
CA ASN A 21 -0.21 -2.12 -17.80
C ASN A 21 1.16 -1.43 -17.68
N LEU A 22 1.73 -1.33 -16.47
CA LEU A 22 3.02 -0.69 -16.23
C LEU A 22 4.13 -1.41 -17.01
N LYS A 23 4.84 -0.66 -17.86
CA LYS A 23 6.01 -1.13 -18.61
C LYS A 23 7.27 -0.50 -18.02
N LEU A 24 7.77 -1.13 -16.96
CA LEU A 24 8.98 -0.69 -16.24
C LEU A 24 9.93 -1.87 -16.03
N GLY A 25 11.20 -1.70 -16.37
CA GLY A 25 12.26 -2.67 -16.05
C GLY A 25 12.10 -4.06 -16.67
N GLY A 26 11.28 -4.24 -17.71
CA GLY A 26 11.04 -5.53 -18.35
C GLY A 26 10.27 -6.54 -17.50
N GLN A 27 9.62 -6.11 -16.41
CA GLN A 27 8.87 -6.97 -15.51
C GLN A 27 7.36 -6.89 -15.77
N GLU A 28 6.66 -7.97 -15.43
CA GLU A 28 5.22 -7.92 -15.25
C GLU A 28 4.92 -7.36 -13.86
N TRP A 29 4.05 -6.37 -13.81
CA TRP A 29 3.68 -5.69 -12.59
C TRP A 29 2.25 -6.02 -12.22
N ARG A 30 1.98 -6.02 -10.92
CA ARG A 30 0.63 -6.15 -10.38
C ARG A 30 0.48 -5.33 -9.11
N LEU A 31 -0.78 -5.06 -8.77
CA LEU A 31 -1.12 -4.55 -7.45
C LEU A 31 -0.79 -5.65 -6.41
N PRO A 32 -0.13 -5.32 -5.28
CA PRO A 32 0.27 -6.30 -4.28
C PRO A 32 -0.94 -6.82 -3.52
N SER A 33 -0.91 -8.07 -3.06
CA SER A 33 -1.88 -8.55 -2.08
C SER A 33 -1.73 -7.81 -0.75
N ILE A 34 -2.76 -7.84 0.10
CA ILE A 34 -2.69 -7.21 1.42
C ILE A 34 -1.53 -7.76 2.25
N SER A 35 -1.33 -9.08 2.21
CA SER A 35 -0.26 -9.75 2.94
C SER A 35 1.13 -9.28 2.49
N GLU A 36 1.33 -9.05 1.19
CA GLU A 36 2.59 -8.51 0.66
C GLU A 36 2.79 -7.06 1.06
N LEU A 37 1.76 -6.22 0.93
CA LEU A 37 1.86 -4.81 1.26
C LEU A 37 2.12 -4.60 2.76
N GLN A 38 1.51 -5.42 3.63
CA GLN A 38 1.74 -5.41 5.07
C GLN A 38 3.17 -5.79 5.46
N THR A 39 3.91 -6.55 4.63
CA THR A 39 5.32 -6.85 4.94
C THR A 39 6.20 -5.60 4.95
N LEU A 40 5.75 -4.53 4.29
CA LEU A 40 6.44 -3.25 4.26
C LEU A 40 6.22 -2.47 5.56
N SER A 41 5.24 -2.86 6.39
CA SER A 41 4.97 -2.25 7.68
C SER A 41 5.96 -2.69 8.76
N ILE A 42 6.75 -1.75 9.27
CA ILE A 42 7.72 -2.00 10.34
C ILE A 42 7.56 -1.00 11.50
N GLY A 43 8.05 -1.37 12.69
CA GLY A 43 8.00 -0.53 13.88
C GLY A 43 6.62 -0.39 14.53
N CYS A 44 5.62 -1.13 14.06
CA CYS A 44 4.31 -1.23 14.69
C CYS A 44 4.07 -2.67 15.18
N GLU A 45 4.23 -2.90 16.48
CA GLU A 45 3.94 -4.21 17.08
C GLU A 45 2.44 -4.51 17.07
N LYS A 46 1.63 -3.46 17.21
CA LYS A 46 0.17 -3.50 17.34
C LYS A 46 -0.58 -3.83 16.03
N GLY A 47 -0.10 -3.27 14.92
CA GLY A 47 -0.70 -3.44 13.60
C GLY A 47 -0.52 -4.82 12.99
N ARG A 48 0.38 -5.67 13.52
CA ARG A 48 0.67 -7.00 12.97
C ARG A 48 -0.38 -8.06 13.28
N LYS A 49 -1.17 -7.88 14.35
CA LYS A 49 -2.20 -8.85 14.79
C LYS A 49 -3.62 -8.26 14.79
N GLY A 50 -3.80 -7.06 14.22
CA GLY A 50 -5.09 -6.37 14.25
C GLY A 50 -5.47 -5.89 15.65
N ASP A 51 -4.50 -5.71 16.54
CA ASP A 51 -4.76 -5.29 17.93
C ASP A 51 -4.87 -3.74 18.09
N GLY A 52 -4.73 -2.99 16.98
CA GLY A 52 -4.99 -1.56 16.93
C GLY A 52 -4.07 -0.79 15.99
N TYR A 53 -4.20 0.52 16.03
CA TYR A 53 -3.32 1.47 15.34
C TYR A 53 -2.10 1.78 16.20
N CYS A 54 -0.95 2.01 15.57
CA CYS A 54 0.15 2.70 16.22
C CYS A 54 -0.04 4.21 16.12
N ASP A 55 0.69 4.96 16.95
CA ASP A 55 0.59 6.42 16.98
C ASP A 55 0.90 7.02 15.61
N THR A 56 0.01 7.88 15.12
CA THR A 56 0.13 8.43 13.77
C THR A 56 1.45 9.18 13.60
N TYR A 57 2.16 8.91 12.51
CA TYR A 57 3.44 9.52 12.16
C TYR A 57 4.56 9.32 13.21
N LYS A 58 4.58 8.17 13.90
CA LYS A 58 5.63 7.76 14.84
C LYS A 58 6.41 6.52 14.42
N GLY A 59 6.24 6.09 13.17
CA GLY A 59 6.98 5.00 12.58
C GLY A 59 8.45 5.33 12.30
N PRO A 60 9.28 4.30 12.07
CA PRO A 60 10.72 4.45 11.87
C PRO A 60 11.12 5.00 10.48
N GLY A 61 10.18 5.10 9.54
CA GLY A 61 10.40 5.56 8.17
C GLY A 61 10.49 7.08 8.01
N GLU A 62 10.60 7.53 6.78
CA GLU A 62 10.53 8.94 6.43
C GLU A 62 9.20 9.54 6.89
N LYS A 63 9.22 10.81 7.32
CA LYS A 63 8.02 11.53 7.79
C LYS A 63 7.25 10.83 8.91
N GLY A 64 7.87 9.89 9.63
CA GLY A 64 7.24 9.11 10.69
C GLY A 64 6.36 7.97 10.18
N LEU A 65 6.53 7.54 8.92
CA LEU A 65 5.75 6.47 8.34
C LEU A 65 6.24 5.10 8.83
N TYR A 66 5.33 4.15 8.93
CA TYR A 66 5.59 2.80 9.42
C TYR A 66 6.17 1.90 8.32
N TRP A 67 7.24 2.33 7.67
CA TRP A 67 8.01 1.53 6.71
C TRP A 67 9.51 1.69 6.94
N GLN A 68 10.32 0.88 6.28
CA GLN A 68 11.77 1.05 6.34
C GLN A 68 12.19 2.24 5.47
N LYS A 69 13.17 3.01 5.97
CA LYS A 69 13.73 4.14 5.22
C LYS A 69 14.38 3.66 3.91
N GLY A 70 14.17 4.40 2.84
CA GLY A 70 14.74 4.15 1.52
C GLY A 70 14.11 2.98 0.75
N VAL A 71 12.97 2.42 1.20
CA VAL A 71 12.31 1.32 0.48
C VAL A 71 11.60 1.83 -0.79
N TRP A 72 11.17 3.09 -0.83
CA TRP A 72 10.73 3.79 -2.05
C TRP A 72 10.73 5.31 -1.91
N ASP A 73 10.82 6.00 -3.05
CA ASP A 73 10.64 7.45 -3.17
C ASP A 73 9.15 7.79 -3.13
N TYR A 74 8.70 8.18 -1.94
CA TYR A 74 7.32 8.55 -1.69
C TYR A 74 6.99 9.95 -2.21
N GLN A 75 6.04 10.03 -3.14
CA GLN A 75 5.67 11.25 -3.88
C GLN A 75 4.63 12.12 -3.16
N GLY A 76 3.96 11.61 -2.12
CA GLY A 76 3.10 12.41 -1.24
C GLY A 76 1.59 12.30 -1.46
N ASN A 77 0.84 12.27 -0.35
CA ASN A 77 -0.51 12.78 -0.10
C ASN A 77 -0.67 13.04 1.41
N LYS A 78 -1.87 13.45 1.85
CA LYS A 78 -2.15 13.79 3.25
C LYS A 78 -2.28 12.58 4.19
N TYR A 79 -2.50 11.36 3.67
CA TYR A 79 -3.00 10.25 4.47
C TYR A 79 -2.12 8.97 4.43
N ASP A 80 -1.21 8.80 3.47
CA ASP A 80 -0.27 7.66 3.33
C ASP A 80 -0.94 6.28 3.27
N TRP A 81 -2.07 6.22 2.55
CA TRP A 81 -2.89 5.01 2.38
C TRP A 81 -2.62 4.36 1.03
N PHE A 82 -2.39 3.05 1.02
CA PHE A 82 -2.04 2.30 -0.18
C PHE A 82 -3.03 1.18 -0.46
N TRP A 83 -3.53 1.14 -1.70
CA TRP A 83 -4.37 0.03 -2.17
C TRP A 83 -3.60 -1.28 -2.22
N SER A 84 -4.26 -2.36 -1.77
CA SER A 84 -3.87 -3.73 -2.10
C SER A 84 -4.85 -4.34 -3.11
N SER A 85 -4.49 -5.43 -3.77
CA SER A 85 -5.36 -6.20 -4.68
C SER A 85 -6.37 -7.07 -3.96
N SER A 86 -6.39 -7.07 -2.63
CA SER A 86 -7.24 -7.97 -1.85
C SER A 86 -8.65 -7.38 -1.71
N PRO A 87 -9.70 -8.08 -2.18
CA PRO A 87 -11.08 -7.63 -2.01
C PRO A 87 -11.50 -7.70 -0.55
N SER A 88 -12.45 -6.85 -0.17
CA SER A 88 -13.16 -6.91 1.10
C SER A 88 -14.26 -7.96 1.08
N SER A 89 -14.71 -8.40 2.26
CA SER A 89 -15.98 -9.15 2.39
C SER A 89 -17.21 -8.25 2.19
N TYR A 90 -17.06 -6.93 2.30
CA TYR A 90 -18.11 -5.96 1.99
C TYR A 90 -18.22 -5.74 0.49
N ALA A 91 -19.45 -5.64 -0.01
CA ALA A 91 -19.70 -5.26 -1.40
C ALA A 91 -19.03 -3.91 -1.71
N ASN A 92 -18.34 -3.81 -2.85
CA ASN A 92 -17.59 -2.63 -3.29
C ASN A 92 -16.50 -2.16 -2.31
N GLY A 93 -15.89 -3.08 -1.55
CA GLY A 93 -14.75 -2.79 -0.68
C GLY A 93 -13.46 -3.48 -1.11
N ALA A 94 -12.32 -2.87 -0.79
CA ALA A 94 -10.99 -3.48 -0.92
C ALA A 94 -10.08 -3.12 0.26
N TRP A 95 -9.02 -3.90 0.47
CA TRP A 95 -8.07 -3.70 1.56
C TRP A 95 -7.03 -2.62 1.23
N VAL A 96 -6.73 -1.81 2.25
CA VAL A 96 -5.79 -0.69 2.25
C VAL A 96 -4.81 -0.87 3.41
N VAL A 97 -3.56 -0.49 3.21
CA VAL A 97 -2.56 -0.33 4.28
C VAL A 97 -2.36 1.15 4.58
N TYR A 98 -2.37 1.50 5.86
CA TYR A 98 -2.21 2.86 6.37
C TYR A 98 -0.78 3.02 6.92
N PHE A 99 0.16 3.46 6.11
CA PHE A 99 1.55 3.61 6.57
C PHE A 99 1.72 4.77 7.55
N ASN A 100 0.76 5.68 7.66
CA ASN A 100 0.76 6.70 8.71
C ASN A 100 0.56 6.13 10.12
N SER A 101 -0.02 4.93 10.26
CA SER A 101 -0.41 4.33 11.55
C SER A 101 -0.06 2.84 11.68
N GLY A 102 0.59 2.26 10.67
CA GLY A 102 1.08 0.88 10.68
C GLY A 102 0.00 -0.19 10.65
N ASN A 103 -1.24 0.16 10.29
CA ASN A 103 -2.40 -0.73 10.33
C ASN A 103 -2.93 -1.02 8.90
N ALA A 104 -3.91 -1.91 8.79
CA ALA A 104 -4.64 -2.20 7.57
C ALA A 104 -6.15 -2.25 7.84
N GLY A 105 -6.95 -1.98 6.81
CA GLY A 105 -8.40 -2.04 6.90
C GLY A 105 -9.03 -2.07 5.52
N THR A 106 -10.36 -2.02 5.45
CA THR A 106 -11.09 -2.02 4.19
C THR A 106 -11.69 -0.65 3.90
N ASN A 107 -11.79 -0.30 2.61
CA ASN A 107 -12.35 0.97 2.18
C ASN A 107 -13.13 0.81 0.87
N ALA A 108 -13.96 1.80 0.53
CA ALA A 108 -14.77 1.79 -0.69
C ALA A 108 -13.88 1.87 -1.93
N ILE A 109 -14.10 0.99 -2.91
CA ILE A 109 -13.25 0.89 -4.12
C ILE A 109 -13.25 2.15 -4.98
N ALA A 110 -14.22 3.05 -4.80
CA ALA A 110 -14.31 4.34 -5.48
C ALA A 110 -13.39 5.43 -4.89
N ASN A 111 -12.79 5.20 -3.71
CA ASN A 111 -11.88 6.16 -3.10
C ASN A 111 -10.50 6.14 -3.77
N TYR A 112 -9.82 7.29 -3.71
CA TYR A 112 -8.53 7.51 -4.34
C TYR A 112 -7.43 7.34 -3.31
N PHE A 113 -6.60 6.30 -3.47
CA PHE A 113 -5.45 6.03 -2.60
C PHE A 113 -4.22 5.71 -3.43
N GLN A 114 -3.06 5.78 -2.78
CA GLN A 114 -1.77 5.57 -3.42
C GLN A 114 -1.64 4.14 -3.92
N VAL A 115 -0.84 3.98 -4.97
CA VAL A 115 -0.57 2.69 -5.58
C VAL A 115 0.93 2.46 -5.62
N ARG A 116 1.36 1.24 -5.25
CA ARG A 116 2.72 0.79 -5.48
C ARG A 116 2.71 -0.62 -6.01
N CYS A 117 3.27 -0.82 -7.19
CA CYS A 117 3.24 -2.13 -7.82
C CYS A 117 4.35 -3.05 -7.30
N VAL A 118 4.06 -4.35 -7.30
CA VAL A 118 5.01 -5.43 -7.05
C VAL A 118 5.18 -6.26 -8.31
N ALA A 119 6.39 -6.74 -8.56
CA ALA A 119 6.66 -7.65 -9.66
C ALA A 119 5.88 -8.96 -9.50
N GLY A 120 5.29 -9.44 -10.59
CA GLY A 120 4.69 -10.77 -10.68
C GLY A 120 5.73 -11.86 -10.39
N ARG A 121 5.29 -12.96 -9.76
CA ARG A 121 6.08 -14.19 -9.75
C ARG A 121 5.89 -14.85 -11.12
N LEU A 122 6.99 -15.13 -11.81
CA LEU A 122 7.02 -15.98 -13.01
C LEU A 122 6.50 -17.38 -12.69
#